data_AF-A0A8J7A0T9-F1
#
_entry.id   AF-A0A8J7A0T9-F1
#
_cell.length_a   1.000
_cell.length_b   1.000
_cell.length_c   1.000
_cell.angle_alpha   90.00
_cell.angle_beta   90.00
_cell.angle_gamma   90.00
#
_symmetry.space_group_name_H-M   'P 1'
#
loop_
_entity.id
_entity.type
_entity.pdbx_description
1 polymer ?
#
loop_
_entity_poly.entity_id
_entity_poly.type
_entity_poly.pdbx_seq_one_letter_code
_entity_poly.pdbx_strand_id
1 'polypeptide(L)'
;MSVKLLPDLGDLVEGLGVTGIVGVVLVPIFLPVVAGVGKPVAKAVVKRGIMLYEKSKEAIAEASETWEDIIAEARAEVGEERMKSAEPRET
;
A
#
# COMPACT_ATOMS: atom_id res chain seq x y z
N MET A 1 -12.87 31.99 -25.07
CA MET A 1 -12.03 30.83 -24.66
C MET A 1 -12.54 30.35 -23.31
N SER A 2 -13.15 29.17 -23.26
CA SER A 2 -13.54 28.56 -22.00
C SER A 2 -12.28 27.99 -21.35
N VAL A 3 -11.72 28.72 -20.39
CA VAL A 3 -10.61 28.22 -19.58
C VAL A 3 -11.18 27.10 -18.73
N LYS A 4 -10.85 25.86 -19.10
CA LYS A 4 -11.32 24.67 -18.41
C LYS A 4 -10.53 24.58 -17.10
N LEU A 5 -11.12 25.13 -16.04
CA LEU A 5 -10.51 25.31 -14.71
C LEU A 5 -10.25 23.99 -13.98
N LEU A 6 -10.81 22.88 -14.48
CA LEU A 6 -10.67 21.54 -13.89
C LEU A 6 -10.19 20.55 -14.97
N PRO A 7 -9.14 19.75 -14.69
CA PRO A 7 -8.80 18.62 -15.53
C PRO A 7 -9.97 17.62 -15.57
N ASP A 8 -10.18 17.00 -16.73
CA ASP A 8 -11.17 15.94 -16.85
C ASP A 8 -10.78 14.76 -15.94
N LEU A 9 -11.79 14.08 -15.37
CA LEU A 9 -11.56 12.97 -14.44
C LEU A 9 -10.72 11.85 -15.05
N GLY A 10 -10.85 11.63 -16.36
CA GLY A 10 -10.00 10.69 -17.11
C GLY A 10 -8.52 11.08 -17.07
N ASP A 11 -8.22 12.37 -17.23
CA ASP A 11 -6.85 12.90 -17.24
C ASP A 11 -6.17 12.76 -15.86
N LEU A 12 -6.91 12.92 -14.76
CA LEU A 12 -6.41 12.68 -13.40
C LEU A 12 -6.17 11.19 -13.12
N VAL A 13 -7.08 10.33 -13.53
CA VAL A 13 -6.97 8.87 -13.36
C VAL A 13 -5.79 8.32 -14.15
N GLU A 14 -5.61 8.81 -15.38
CA GLU A 14 -4.52 8.42 -16.29
C GLU A 14 -3.19 9.02 -15.86
N GLY A 15 -3.16 10.31 -15.47
CA GLY A 15 -1.96 11.00 -15.00
C GLY A 15 -1.42 10.53 -13.63
N LEU A 16 -2.29 9.98 -12.77
CA LEU A 16 -1.88 9.34 -11.51
C LEU A 16 -1.55 7.85 -11.69
N GLY A 17 -1.81 7.26 -12.87
CA GLY A 17 -1.65 5.83 -13.14
C GLY A 17 -2.59 4.93 -12.33
N VAL A 18 -3.65 5.48 -11.74
CA VAL A 18 -4.56 4.79 -10.81
C VAL A 18 -5.77 4.28 -11.58
N THR A 19 -5.64 3.10 -12.20
CA THR A 19 -6.78 2.44 -12.86
C THR A 19 -7.49 1.47 -11.90
N GLY A 20 -8.82 1.39 -11.95
CA GLY A 20 -9.64 0.48 -11.13
C GLY A 20 -10.25 1.10 -9.87
N ILE A 21 -10.61 0.28 -8.88
CA ILE A 21 -11.37 0.66 -7.66
C ILE A 21 -10.72 1.86 -6.94
N VAL A 22 -9.40 1.92 -6.96
CA VAL A 22 -8.63 3.00 -6.33
C VAL A 22 -8.95 4.35 -6.99
N GLY A 23 -9.13 4.41 -8.31
CA GLY A 23 -9.51 5.65 -9.00
C GLY A 23 -10.91 6.12 -8.60
N VAL A 24 -11.87 5.20 -8.50
CA VAL A 24 -13.26 5.51 -8.12
C VAL A 24 -13.36 6.07 -6.69
N VAL A 25 -12.54 5.56 -5.77
CA VAL A 25 -12.50 6.04 -4.38
C VAL A 25 -11.77 7.38 -4.25
N LEU A 26 -10.71 7.59 -5.04
CA LEU A 26 -9.88 8.79 -4.94
C LEU A 26 -10.51 10.02 -5.61
N VAL A 27 -11.29 9.84 -6.69
CA VAL A 27 -11.96 10.94 -7.43
C VAL A 27 -12.78 11.90 -6.52
N PRO A 28 -13.69 11.45 -5.64
CA PRO A 28 -14.45 12.36 -4.78
C PRO A 28 -13.60 13.08 -3.71
N ILE A 29 -12.42 12.55 -3.37
CA ILE A 29 -11.51 13.12 -2.37
C ILE A 29 -10.69 14.27 -2.99
N PHE A 30 -10.28 14.14 -4.25
CA PHE A 30 -9.43 15.14 -4.91
C PHE A 30 -10.22 16.29 -5.56
N LEU A 31 -11.47 16.07 -6.00
CA LEU A 31 -12.32 17.10 -6.60
C LEU A 31 -12.43 18.40 -5.77
N PRO A 32 -12.67 18.36 -4.44
CA PRO A 32 -12.80 19.58 -3.62
C PRO A 32 -11.47 20.28 -3.33
N VAL A 33 -10.31 19.65 -3.57
CA VAL A 33 -8.99 20.19 -3.21
C VAL A 33 -8.48 21.21 -4.24
N VAL A 34 -8.90 21.11 -5.51
CA VAL A 34 -8.33 21.90 -6.62
C VAL A 34 -8.92 23.32 -6.69
N ALA A 35 -10.12 23.58 -6.18
CA ALA A 35 -10.77 24.88 -6.26
C ALA A 35 -10.55 25.75 -5.00
N GLY A 36 -9.40 26.44 -4.87
CA GLY A 36 -9.19 27.63 -4.01
C GLY A 36 -9.30 27.50 -2.47
N VAL A 37 -10.07 26.54 -1.94
CA VAL A 37 -10.33 26.29 -0.51
C VAL A 37 -9.54 25.08 0.01
N GLY A 38 -8.69 24.48 -0.83
CA GLY A 38 -8.01 23.20 -0.56
C GLY A 38 -6.84 23.28 0.41
N LYS A 39 -6.27 24.45 0.70
CA LYS A 39 -5.09 24.57 1.58
C LYS A 39 -5.31 24.00 3.01
N PRO A 40 -6.39 24.33 3.75
CA PRO A 40 -6.65 23.72 5.05
C PRO A 40 -6.91 22.20 4.94
N VAL A 41 -7.58 21.75 3.87
CA VAL A 41 -7.86 20.33 3.62
C VAL A 41 -6.57 19.56 3.34
N ALA A 42 -5.75 20.03 2.40
CA ALA A 42 -4.45 19.46 2.08
C ALA A 42 -3.54 19.42 3.32
N LYS A 43 -3.52 20.49 4.13
CA LYS A 43 -2.77 20.52 5.38
C LYS A 43 -3.28 19.48 6.39
N ALA A 44 -4.58 19.26 6.47
CA ALA A 44 -5.17 18.22 7.32
C ALA A 44 -4.83 16.82 6.82
N VAL A 45 -4.93 16.57 5.50
CA VAL A 45 -4.56 15.30 4.87
C VAL A 45 -3.08 14.98 5.11
N VAL A 46 -2.17 15.93 4.88
CA VAL A 46 -0.74 15.74 5.14
C VAL A 46 -0.48 15.40 6.60
N LYS A 47 -1.08 16.13 7.55
CA LYS A 47 -0.94 15.82 8.99
C LYS A 47 -1.45 14.42 9.34
N ARG A 48 -2.62 14.04 8.81
CA ARG A 48 -3.20 12.71 9.02
C ARG A 48 -2.31 11.63 8.41
N GLY A 49 -1.76 11.88 7.21
CA GLY A 49 -0.85 10.97 6.53
C GLY A 49 0.44 10.74 7.31
N ILE A 50 1.04 11.80 7.86
CA ILE A 50 2.22 11.67 8.74
C ILE A 50 1.88 10.81 9.96
N MET A 51 0.78 11.10 10.66
CA MET A 51 0.38 10.34 11.84
C MET A 51 0.09 8.86 11.51
N LEU A 52 -0.56 8.59 10.38
CA LEU A 52 -0.83 7.23 9.92
C LEU A 52 0.48 6.50 9.60
N TYR A 53 1.41 7.16 8.91
CA TYR A 53 2.72 6.61 8.59
C TYR A 53 3.50 6.26 9.87
N GLU A 54 3.56 7.18 10.84
CA GLU A 54 4.24 6.92 12.11
C GLU A 54 3.63 5.74 12.87
N LYS A 55 2.30 5.67 12.97
CA LYS A 55 1.62 4.52 13.58
C LYS A 55 1.84 3.22 12.83
N SER A 56 1.89 3.28 11.50
CA SER A 56 2.10 2.08 10.68
C SER A 56 3.49 1.48 10.88
N LYS A 57 4.51 2.26 11.23
CA LYS A 57 5.87 1.75 11.47
C LYS A 57 5.91 0.72 12.60
N GLU A 58 5.20 0.97 13.70
CA GLU A 58 5.12 0.03 14.82
C GLU A 58 4.36 -1.23 14.43
N ALA A 59 3.20 -1.08 13.78
CA ALA A 59 2.42 -2.21 13.29
C ALA A 59 3.19 -3.07 12.26
N ILE A 60 3.99 -2.45 11.40
CA ILE A 60 4.85 -3.16 10.44
C ILE A 60 5.99 -3.88 11.15
N ALA A 61 6.55 -3.31 12.23
CA ALA A 61 7.60 -3.97 12.99
C ALA A 61 7.08 -5.26 13.66
N GLU A 62 5.94 -5.17 14.35
CA GLU A 62 5.31 -6.34 14.98
C GLU A 62 4.90 -7.40 13.94
N ALA A 63 4.34 -6.95 12.81
CA ALA A 63 4.00 -7.84 11.70
C ALA A 63 5.26 -8.48 11.08
N SER A 64 6.38 -7.75 10.99
CA SER A 64 7.64 -8.31 10.45
C SER A 64 8.20 -9.40 11.33
N GLU A 65 8.15 -9.26 12.66
CA GLU A 65 8.60 -10.32 13.57
C GLU A 65 7.78 -11.60 13.38
N THR A 66 6.44 -11.47 13.33
CA THR A 66 5.54 -12.61 13.07
C THR A 66 5.79 -13.21 11.68
N TRP A 67 6.07 -12.37 10.69
CA TRP A 67 6.35 -12.81 9.32
C TRP A 67 7.70 -13.55 9.22
N GLU A 68 8.72 -13.08 9.93
CA GLU A 68 10.03 -13.73 10.01
C GLU A 68 9.94 -15.12 10.66
N ASP A 69 9.11 -15.27 11.70
CA ASP A 69 8.83 -16.56 12.34
C ASP A 69 8.21 -17.56 11.35
N ILE A 70 7.17 -17.14 10.61
CA ILE A 70 6.52 -17.98 9.58
C ILE A 70 7.52 -18.35 8.47
N ILE A 71 8.36 -17.41 8.03
CA ILE A 71 9.40 -17.71 7.02
C ILE A 71 10.41 -18.72 7.57
N ALA A 72 10.81 -18.59 8.83
CA ALA A 72 11.77 -19.49 9.45
C ALA A 72 11.19 -20.90 9.56
N GLU A 73 9.94 -21.03 9.99
CA GLU A 73 9.20 -22.31 10.04
C GLU A 73 9.11 -22.96 8.66
N ALA A 74 8.64 -22.22 7.66
CA ALA A 74 8.52 -22.75 6.29
C ALA A 74 9.88 -23.16 5.69
N ARG A 75 10.97 -22.46 6.01
CA ARG A 75 12.33 -22.84 5.58
C ARG A 75 12.82 -24.10 6.28
N ALA A 76 12.51 -24.26 7.56
CA ALA A 76 12.83 -25.46 8.32
C ALA A 76 12.10 -26.66 7.72
N GLU A 77 10.79 -26.54 7.46
CA GLU A 77 10.00 -27.60 6.83
C GLU A 77 10.57 -28.01 5.46
N VAL A 78 10.84 -27.05 4.57
CA VAL A 78 11.44 -27.34 3.25
C VAL A 78 12.83 -27.98 3.38
N GLY A 79 13.62 -27.58 4.38
CA GLY A 79 14.94 -28.14 4.67
C GLY A 79 14.87 -29.57 5.20
N GLU A 80 13.96 -29.85 6.12
CA GLU A 80 13.69 -31.18 6.67
C GLU A 80 13.15 -32.13 5.60
N GLU A 81 12.27 -31.67 4.71
CA GLU A 81 11.81 -32.46 3.55
C GLU A 81 12.98 -32.89 2.65
N ARG A 82 13.97 -32.01 2.46
CA ARG A 82 15.18 -32.36 1.68
C ARG A 82 16.06 -33.39 2.38
N MET A 83 16.24 -33.28 3.71
CA MET A 83 17.05 -34.25 4.46
C MET A 83 16.37 -35.62 4.54
N LYS A 84 15.06 -35.66 4.75
CA LYS A 84 14.27 -36.91 4.77
C LYS A 84 14.25 -37.62 3.41
N SER A 85 14.32 -36.87 2.31
CA SER A 85 14.43 -37.45 0.96
C SER A 85 15.85 -37.92 0.62
N ALA A 86 16.87 -37.55 1.40
CA ALA A 86 18.27 -37.90 1.20
C ALA A 86 18.76 -39.03 2.11
N GLU A 87 17.95 -39.49 3.08
CA GLU A 87 18.26 -40.70 3.84
C GLU A 87 18.25 -41.92 2.88
N PRO A 88 19.38 -42.65 2.73
CA PRO A 88 19.39 -43.89 1.99
C PRO A 88 18.49 -44.87 2.72
N ARG A 89 17.48 -45.38 2.02
CA ARG A 89 16.65 -46.48 2.51
C ARG A 89 17.59 -47.65 2.82
N GLU A 90 17.82 -47.93 4.10
CA GLU A 90 18.49 -49.16 4.53
C GLU A 90 17.68 -50.34 3.97
N THR A 91 18.31 -51.07 3.04
CA THR A 91 17.88 -52.38 2.53
C THR A 91 18.69 -53.47 3.18
#